data_AF-A0A5S3WWR8-F1
#
_entry.id   AF-A0A5S3WWR8-F1
#
_cell.length_a   1.000
_cell.length_b   1.000
_cell.length_c   1.000
_cell.angle_alpha   90.00
_cell.angle_beta   90.00
_cell.angle_gamma   90.00
#
_symmetry.space_group_name_H-M   'P 1'
#
loop_
_entity.id
_entity.type
_entity.pdbx_description
1 polymer ?
#
loop_
_entity_poly.entity_id
_entity_poly.type
_entity_poly.pdbx_seq_one_letter_code
_entity_poly.pdbx_strand_id
1 'polypeptide(L)'
;MKNTDHTTKQWDARFFLMAGGCMLINTLCLWARHFSGYQLSILWPAIPAIIGLGASVLGLYALYPRIVLHTPRLAKWGAGFALSSLVALSIGACWVIASALLGDASRGVGMQALIGIFMIAMVGAFICNAIACLRGPASRALGLALSIPVVCWSLMLLVGILYGAEVGLSLDFYTNGLLALAFVWASRVIRADTAPGSQVA
;
A
#
# COMPACT_ATOMS: atom_id res chain seq x y z
N MET A 1 -21.41 31.16 -17.76
CA MET A 1 -20.48 30.57 -16.77
C MET A 1 -20.75 29.08 -16.72
N LYS A 2 -19.75 28.27 -17.04
CA LYS A 2 -19.86 26.81 -17.14
C LYS A 2 -19.84 26.25 -15.72
N ASN A 3 -20.92 25.61 -15.27
CA ASN A 3 -20.95 24.89 -13.99
C ASN A 3 -19.89 23.78 -14.03
N THR A 4 -18.72 24.05 -13.46
CA THR A 4 -17.78 23.03 -13.04
C THR A 4 -18.28 22.46 -11.72
N ASP A 5 -19.35 21.66 -11.80
CA ASP A 5 -19.64 20.67 -10.76
C ASP A 5 -18.50 19.65 -10.81
N HIS A 6 -17.41 20.00 -10.13
CA HIS A 6 -16.41 19.04 -9.73
C HIS A 6 -17.16 17.91 -9.01
N THR A 7 -17.18 16.74 -9.62
CA THR A 7 -17.64 15.47 -9.08
C THR A 7 -16.74 14.99 -7.94
N THR A 8 -16.50 15.86 -6.94
CA THR A 8 -15.62 15.68 -5.78
C THR A 8 -16.26 14.90 -4.63
N LYS A 9 -17.16 13.95 -4.92
CA LYS A 9 -17.92 13.26 -3.87
C LYS A 9 -17.72 11.77 -3.76
N GLN A 10 -17.03 11.11 -4.68
CA GLN A 10 -16.76 9.69 -4.54
C GLN A 10 -15.34 9.47 -4.04
N TRP A 11 -15.21 8.90 -2.83
CA TRP A 11 -13.95 8.30 -2.46
C TRP A 11 -13.55 7.29 -3.54
N ASP A 12 -12.29 7.31 -3.96
CA ASP A 12 -11.83 6.44 -5.04
C ASP A 12 -11.50 5.03 -4.51
N ALA A 13 -12.57 4.31 -4.13
CA ALA A 13 -12.50 2.96 -3.55
C ALA A 13 -11.80 1.94 -4.46
N ARG A 14 -11.72 2.26 -5.77
CA ARG A 14 -11.15 1.41 -6.82
C ARG A 14 -9.67 1.17 -6.59
N PHE A 15 -8.93 2.16 -6.09
CA PHE A 15 -7.50 2.00 -5.80
C PHE A 15 -7.24 0.98 -4.70
N PHE A 16 -8.01 1.02 -3.61
CA PHE A 16 -7.88 0.01 -2.55
C PHE A 16 -8.38 -1.36 -3.00
N LEU A 17 -9.43 -1.44 -3.83
CA LEU A 17 -9.86 -2.72 -4.39
C LEU A 17 -8.77 -3.34 -5.27
N MET A 18 -8.16 -2.53 -6.13
CA MET A 18 -7.05 -2.93 -7.00
C MET A 18 -5.83 -3.35 -6.18
N ALA A 19 -5.48 -2.57 -5.14
CA ALA A 19 -4.42 -2.92 -4.20
C ALA A 19 -4.67 -4.28 -3.55
N GLY A 20 -5.90 -4.51 -3.06
CA GLY A 20 -6.28 -5.77 -2.43
C GLY A 20 -6.21 -6.96 -3.39
N GLY A 21 -6.78 -6.82 -4.59
CA GLY A 21 -6.74 -7.87 -5.61
C GLY A 21 -5.31 -8.22 -6.03
N CYS A 22 -4.47 -7.21 -6.27
CA CYS A 22 -3.07 -7.41 -6.64
C CYS A 22 -2.24 -8.05 -5.50
N MET A 23 -2.49 -7.68 -4.24
CA MET A 23 -1.83 -8.33 -3.09
C MET A 23 -2.22 -9.80 -2.95
N LEU A 24 -3.47 -10.15 -3.26
CA LEU A 24 -3.91 -11.54 -3.26
C LEU A 24 -3.24 -12.33 -4.38
N ILE A 25 -3.18 -11.78 -5.60
CA ILE A 25 -2.47 -12.41 -6.73
C ILE A 25 -0.99 -12.59 -6.39
N ASN A 26 -0.35 -11.57 -5.82
CA ASN A 26 1.04 -11.66 -5.37
C ASN A 26 1.23 -12.82 -4.36
N THR A 27 0.34 -12.94 -3.38
CA THR A 27 0.39 -14.03 -2.38
C THR A 27 0.33 -15.40 -3.05
N LEU A 28 -0.61 -15.58 -3.99
CA LEU A 28 -0.74 -16.83 -4.76
C LEU A 28 0.51 -17.12 -5.59
N CYS A 29 1.09 -16.11 -6.25
CA CYS A 29 2.33 -16.26 -7.01
C CYS A 29 3.52 -16.63 -6.12
N LEU A 30 3.63 -16.03 -4.93
CA LEU A 30 4.66 -16.37 -3.95
C LEU A 30 4.52 -17.83 -3.52
N TRP A 31 3.32 -18.27 -3.15
CA TRP A 31 3.06 -19.66 -2.75
C TRP A 31 3.33 -20.63 -3.89
N ALA A 32 2.84 -20.34 -5.10
CA ALA A 32 3.12 -21.17 -6.28
C ALA A 32 4.62 -21.28 -6.54
N ARG A 33 5.38 -20.20 -6.35
CA ARG A 33 6.84 -20.21 -6.45
C ARG A 33 7.49 -21.06 -5.36
N HIS A 34 7.01 -20.98 -4.13
CA HIS A 34 7.53 -21.78 -3.02
C HIS A 34 7.27 -23.29 -3.22
N PHE A 35 6.04 -23.67 -3.54
CA PHE A 35 5.65 -25.06 -3.75
C PHE A 35 6.22 -25.69 -5.04
N SER A 36 6.60 -24.88 -6.03
CA SER A 36 7.32 -25.37 -7.23
C SER A 36 8.84 -25.45 -7.05
N GLY A 37 9.36 -25.32 -5.83
CA GLY A 37 10.80 -25.36 -5.59
C GLY A 37 11.56 -24.18 -6.21
N TYR A 38 10.94 -23.00 -6.24
CA TYR A 38 11.50 -21.75 -6.78
C TYR A 38 11.80 -21.75 -8.29
N GLN A 39 11.21 -22.68 -9.06
CA GLN A 39 11.32 -22.71 -10.52
C GLN A 39 10.63 -21.51 -11.19
N LEU A 40 9.56 -20.99 -10.59
CA LEU A 40 8.91 -19.76 -11.04
C LEU A 40 9.80 -18.53 -10.79
N SER A 41 9.98 -17.71 -11.83
CA SER A 41 10.71 -16.45 -11.73
C SER A 41 10.09 -15.52 -10.68
N ILE A 42 10.95 -14.81 -9.93
CA ILE A 42 10.56 -13.76 -8.98
C ILE A 42 9.77 -12.61 -9.63
N LEU A 43 9.85 -12.47 -10.96
CA LEU A 43 9.12 -11.44 -11.69
C LEU A 43 7.60 -11.61 -11.58
N TRP A 44 7.12 -12.86 -11.56
CA TRP A 44 5.69 -13.18 -11.47
C TRP A 44 5.02 -12.64 -10.20
N PRO A 45 5.59 -12.81 -8.99
CA PRO A 45 5.09 -12.12 -7.81
C PRO A 45 5.44 -10.62 -7.79
N ALA A 46 6.54 -10.18 -8.39
CA ALA A 46 6.95 -8.76 -8.34
C ALA A 46 5.97 -7.82 -9.05
N ILE A 47 5.46 -8.19 -10.24
CA ILE A 47 4.51 -7.36 -11.00
C ILE A 47 3.24 -7.02 -10.20
N PRO A 48 2.47 -8.00 -9.67
CA PRO A 48 1.29 -7.71 -8.87
C PRO A 48 1.64 -6.98 -7.57
N ALA A 49 2.81 -7.22 -6.95
CA ALA A 49 3.24 -6.44 -5.79
C ALA A 49 3.40 -4.95 -6.12
N ILE A 50 4.12 -4.61 -7.21
CA ILE A 50 4.35 -3.21 -7.60
C ILE A 50 3.03 -2.51 -7.92
N ILE A 51 2.15 -3.18 -8.67
CA ILE A 51 0.82 -2.63 -9.00
C ILE A 51 -0.01 -2.44 -7.73
N GLY A 52 0.00 -3.42 -6.82
CA GLY A 52 -0.77 -3.36 -5.58
C GLY A 52 -0.28 -2.26 -4.63
N LEU A 53 1.04 -2.15 -4.46
CA LEU A 53 1.67 -1.11 -3.64
C LEU A 53 1.42 0.27 -4.25
N GLY A 54 1.61 0.43 -5.56
CA GLY A 54 1.33 1.69 -6.26
C GLY A 54 -0.14 2.12 -6.13
N ALA A 55 -1.08 1.19 -6.33
CA ALA A 55 -2.50 1.44 -6.14
C ALA A 55 -2.82 1.82 -4.68
N SER A 56 -2.18 1.19 -3.69
CA SER A 56 -2.38 1.54 -2.28
C SER A 56 -1.92 2.97 -1.94
N VAL A 57 -0.80 3.40 -2.52
CA VAL A 57 -0.24 4.75 -2.35
C VAL A 57 -1.14 5.80 -3.02
N LEU A 58 -1.62 5.52 -4.23
CA LEU A 58 -2.61 6.37 -4.91
C LEU A 58 -3.92 6.44 -4.12
N GLY A 59 -4.35 5.31 -3.55
CA GLY A 59 -5.51 5.24 -2.67
C GLY A 59 -5.36 6.15 -1.45
N LEU A 60 -4.20 6.13 -0.77
CA LEU A 60 -3.89 7.05 0.33
C LEU A 60 -3.90 8.51 -0.12
N TYR A 61 -3.28 8.82 -1.26
CA TYR A 61 -3.24 10.18 -1.80
C TYR A 61 -4.65 10.70 -2.11
N ALA A 62 -5.54 9.84 -2.61
CA ALA A 62 -6.94 10.19 -2.84
C ALA A 62 -7.73 10.50 -1.54
N LEU A 63 -7.24 10.09 -0.36
CA LEU A 63 -7.85 10.45 0.93
C LEU A 63 -7.50 11.87 1.39
N TYR A 64 -6.43 12.47 0.84
CA TYR A 64 -5.90 13.76 1.26
C TYR A 64 -6.95 14.89 1.35
N PRO A 65 -7.83 15.13 0.35
CA PRO A 65 -8.77 16.25 0.37
C PRO A 65 -9.77 16.21 1.54
N ARG A 66 -10.08 15.02 2.06
CA ARG A 66 -10.99 14.87 3.20
C ARG A 66 -10.25 14.96 4.53
N ILE A 67 -9.06 14.36 4.60
CA ILE A 67 -8.25 14.33 5.82
C ILE A 67 -7.71 15.73 6.16
N VAL A 68 -7.41 16.56 5.15
CA VAL A 68 -6.88 17.92 5.34
C VAL A 68 -7.89 18.84 6.04
N LEU A 69 -9.20 18.61 5.87
CA LEU A 69 -10.26 19.42 6.49
C LEU A 69 -10.30 19.27 8.01
N HIS A 70 -10.00 18.07 8.51
CA HIS A 70 -10.08 17.76 9.95
C HIS A 70 -8.70 17.73 10.63
N THR A 71 -7.66 17.30 9.91
CA THR A 71 -6.32 17.10 10.46
C THR A 71 -5.22 17.51 9.47
N PRO A 72 -5.03 18.83 9.24
CA PRO A 72 -4.20 19.33 8.15
C PRO A 72 -2.72 18.96 8.26
N ARG A 73 -2.18 18.83 9.49
CA ARG A 73 -0.79 18.40 9.70
C ARG A 73 -0.60 16.95 9.26
N LEU A 74 -1.43 16.03 9.75
CA LEU A 74 -1.35 14.61 9.41
C LEU A 74 -1.57 14.37 7.91
N ALA A 75 -2.47 15.12 7.28
CA ALA A 75 -2.71 15.07 5.83
C ALA A 75 -1.44 15.38 5.04
N LYS A 76 -0.74 16.48 5.39
CA LYS A 76 0.48 16.93 4.71
C LYS A 76 1.62 15.93 4.87
N TRP A 77 1.85 15.45 6.10
CA TRP A 77 2.87 14.43 6.35
C TRP A 77 2.55 13.13 5.61
N GLY A 78 1.31 12.65 5.69
CA GLY A 78 0.87 11.43 5.01
C GLY A 78 1.02 11.51 3.49
N ALA A 79 0.65 12.64 2.88
CA ALA A 79 0.85 12.86 1.44
C ALA A 79 2.33 12.95 1.05
N GLY A 80 3.16 13.62 1.87
CA GLY A 80 4.61 13.67 1.65
C GLY A 80 5.24 12.28 1.66
N PHE A 81 4.92 11.47 2.68
CA PHE A 81 5.37 10.08 2.76
C PHE A 81 4.86 9.22 1.61
N ALA A 82 3.60 9.38 1.21
CA ALA A 82 3.02 8.67 0.07
C ALA A 82 3.81 9.00 -1.22
N LEU A 83 4.09 10.27 -1.49
CA LEU A 83 4.88 10.69 -2.65
C LEU A 83 6.31 10.13 -2.60
N SER A 84 6.98 10.19 -1.45
CA SER A 84 8.32 9.60 -1.28
C SER A 84 8.31 8.10 -1.55
N SER A 85 7.29 7.39 -1.06
CA SER A 85 7.15 5.95 -1.33
C SER A 85 6.89 5.67 -2.82
N LEU A 86 6.11 6.50 -3.51
CA LEU A 86 5.84 6.34 -4.94
C LEU A 86 7.11 6.54 -5.77
N VAL A 87 7.93 7.53 -5.42
CA VAL A 87 9.22 7.79 -6.07
C VAL A 87 10.17 6.60 -5.84
N ALA A 88 10.30 6.14 -4.60
CA ALA A 88 11.14 5.00 -4.27
C ALA A 88 10.68 3.71 -5.00
N LEU A 89 9.38 3.46 -5.04
CA LEU A 89 8.78 2.33 -5.76
C LEU A 89 9.03 2.43 -7.26
N SER A 90 8.92 3.62 -7.85
CA SER A 90 9.15 3.82 -9.29
C SER A 90 10.62 3.57 -9.66
N ILE A 91 11.55 4.08 -8.85
CA ILE A 91 12.99 3.83 -9.03
C ILE A 91 13.28 2.33 -8.87
N GLY A 92 12.73 1.70 -7.83
CA GLY A 92 12.86 0.26 -7.60
C GLY A 92 12.28 -0.58 -8.75
N ALA A 93 11.12 -0.20 -9.29
CA ALA A 93 10.51 -0.88 -10.42
C ALA A 93 11.36 -0.77 -11.69
N CYS A 94 11.87 0.43 -12.00
CA CYS A 94 12.82 0.63 -13.10
C CYS A 94 14.07 -0.23 -12.91
N TRP A 95 14.58 -0.33 -11.68
CA TRP A 95 15.74 -1.18 -11.37
C TRP A 95 15.44 -2.66 -11.62
N VAL A 96 14.31 -3.18 -11.15
CA VAL A 96 13.90 -4.58 -11.39
C VAL A 96 13.82 -4.87 -12.89
N ILE A 97 13.22 -3.95 -13.67
CA ILE A 97 13.08 -4.10 -15.12
C ILE A 97 14.45 -4.05 -15.80
N ALA A 98 15.31 -3.10 -15.44
CA ALA A 98 16.66 -2.99 -15.99
C ALA A 98 17.51 -4.23 -15.69
N SER A 99 17.48 -4.73 -14.45
CA SER A 99 18.15 -5.97 -14.05
C SER A 99 17.65 -7.18 -14.85
N ALA A 100 16.34 -7.26 -15.12
CA ALA A 100 15.77 -8.35 -15.91
C ALA A 100 16.20 -8.30 -17.39
N LEU A 101 16.40 -7.10 -17.96
CA LEU A 101 16.82 -6.90 -19.35
C LEU A 101 18.33 -7.06 -19.56
N LEU A 102 19.14 -6.60 -18.60
CA LEU A 102 20.60 -6.56 -18.69
C LEU A 102 21.26 -7.86 -18.19
N GLY A 103 20.51 -8.77 -17.57
CA GLY A 103 21.03 -10.02 -17.01
C GLY A 103 21.76 -9.87 -15.67
N ASP A 104 21.87 -8.64 -15.14
CA ASP A 104 22.44 -8.37 -13.81
C ASP A 104 21.39 -8.56 -12.73
N ALA A 105 21.35 -9.77 -12.17
CA ALA A 105 20.39 -10.19 -11.15
C ALA A 105 20.74 -9.74 -9.71
N SER A 106 21.77 -8.90 -9.51
CA SER A 106 22.22 -8.60 -8.15
C SER A 106 21.31 -7.59 -7.44
N ARG A 107 20.70 -8.02 -6.32
CA ARG A 107 20.16 -7.12 -5.30
C ARG A 107 21.34 -6.43 -4.62
N GLY A 108 21.85 -5.37 -5.24
CA GLY A 108 22.90 -4.55 -4.67
C GLY A 108 22.43 -3.77 -3.44
N VAL A 109 23.39 -3.21 -2.69
CA VAL A 109 23.15 -2.35 -1.52
C VAL A 109 22.18 -1.20 -1.84
N GLY A 110 22.22 -0.66 -3.06
CA GLY A 110 21.30 0.38 -3.53
C GLY A 110 19.83 -0.07 -3.58
N MET A 111 19.56 -1.29 -4.05
CA MET A 111 18.20 -1.84 -4.10
C MET A 111 17.67 -2.09 -2.67
N GLN A 112 18.51 -2.62 -1.78
CA GLN A 112 18.11 -2.81 -0.38
C GLN A 112 17.81 -1.48 0.32
N ALA A 113 18.63 -0.45 0.09
CA ALA A 113 18.38 0.89 0.61
C ALA A 113 17.06 1.47 0.07
N LEU A 114 16.77 1.32 -1.23
CA LEU A 114 15.52 1.75 -1.83
C LEU A 114 14.30 1.05 -1.22
N ILE A 115 14.38 -0.27 -1.00
CA ILE A 115 13.32 -1.04 -0.33
C ILE A 115 13.11 -0.52 1.09
N GLY A 116 14.18 -0.28 1.85
CA GLY A 116 14.10 0.27 3.20
C GLY A 116 13.43 1.65 3.24
N ILE A 117 13.86 2.57 2.38
CA ILE A 117 13.27 3.91 2.24
C ILE A 117 11.80 3.81 1.86
N PHE A 118 11.48 2.98 0.87
CA PHE A 118 10.12 2.72 0.42
C PHE A 118 9.24 2.25 1.59
N MET A 119 9.69 1.23 2.34
CA MET A 119 8.94 0.65 3.45
C MET A 119 8.71 1.66 4.58
N ILE A 120 9.73 2.42 4.98
CA ILE A 120 9.61 3.45 6.03
C ILE A 120 8.62 4.53 5.58
N ALA A 121 8.75 5.01 4.34
CA ALA A 121 7.84 6.00 3.78
C ALA A 121 6.40 5.46 3.72
N MET A 122 6.21 4.22 3.27
CA MET A 122 4.91 3.57 3.24
C MET A 122 4.26 3.47 4.62
N VAL A 123 5.00 2.96 5.61
CA VAL A 123 4.52 2.88 6.99
C VAL A 123 4.16 4.26 7.51
N GLY A 124 4.99 5.27 7.27
CA GLY A 124 4.71 6.66 7.64
C GLY A 124 3.41 7.19 7.01
N ALA A 125 3.21 6.95 5.71
CA ALA A 125 2.02 7.35 4.99
C ALA A 125 0.76 6.69 5.59
N PHE A 126 0.81 5.38 5.83
CA PHE A 126 -0.29 4.63 6.42
C PHE A 126 -0.58 5.04 7.88
N ILE A 127 0.44 5.27 8.71
CA ILE A 127 0.26 5.75 10.09
C ILE A 127 -0.46 7.10 10.10
N CYS A 128 -0.02 8.06 9.28
CA CYS A 128 -0.63 9.38 9.24
C CYS A 128 -2.12 9.30 8.85
N ASN A 129 -2.45 8.51 7.83
CA ASN A 129 -3.82 8.32 7.37
C ASN A 129 -4.67 7.53 8.37
N ALA A 130 -4.14 6.46 8.95
CA ALA A 130 -4.84 5.65 9.95
C ALA A 130 -5.19 6.48 11.19
N ILE A 131 -4.23 7.24 11.75
CA ILE A 131 -4.48 8.11 12.92
C ILE A 131 -5.53 9.17 12.58
N ALA A 132 -5.43 9.79 11.40
CA ALA A 132 -6.40 10.79 10.98
C ALA A 132 -7.82 10.22 10.88
N CYS A 133 -7.98 9.03 10.30
CA CYS A 133 -9.27 8.35 10.18
C CYS A 133 -9.79 7.84 11.54
N LEU A 134 -8.91 7.39 12.44
CA LEU A 134 -9.32 6.91 13.78
C LEU A 134 -9.87 8.03 14.67
N ARG A 135 -9.51 9.30 14.41
CA ARG A 135 -10.01 10.45 15.19
C ARG A 135 -11.47 10.81 14.90
N GLY A 136 -12.01 10.44 13.74
CA GLY A 136 -13.39 10.71 13.37
C GLY A 136 -14.26 9.47 13.56
N PRO A 137 -15.43 9.55 14.24
CA PRO A 137 -16.31 8.39 14.39
C PRO A 137 -16.79 7.84 13.03
N ALA A 138 -17.06 8.73 12.07
CA ALA A 138 -17.50 8.36 10.72
C ALA A 138 -16.42 7.61 9.90
N SER A 139 -15.13 7.88 10.12
CA SER A 139 -14.03 7.27 9.37
C SER A 139 -13.24 6.24 10.17
N ARG A 140 -13.70 5.89 11.38
CA ARG A 140 -12.99 4.99 12.30
C ARG A 140 -12.78 3.59 11.72
N ALA A 141 -13.79 3.05 11.02
CA ALA A 141 -13.68 1.75 10.36
C ALA A 141 -12.58 1.75 9.28
N LEU A 142 -12.45 2.84 8.52
CA LEU A 142 -11.35 3.01 7.56
C LEU A 142 -10.00 3.11 8.28
N GLY A 143 -9.95 3.84 9.39
CA GLY A 143 -8.74 3.93 10.23
C GLY A 143 -8.27 2.57 10.77
N LEU A 144 -9.21 1.69 11.15
CA LEU A 144 -8.91 0.31 11.56
C LEU A 144 -8.46 -0.57 10.39
N ALA A 145 -9.04 -0.40 9.20
CA ALA A 145 -8.57 -1.11 8.01
C ALA A 145 -7.14 -0.69 7.64
N LEU A 146 -6.81 0.60 7.72
CA LEU A 146 -5.49 1.14 7.42
C LEU A 146 -4.43 0.82 8.49
N SER A 147 -4.83 0.48 9.72
CA SER A 147 -3.87 0.05 10.76
C SER A 147 -3.32 -1.35 10.51
N ILE A 148 -4.02 -2.21 9.78
CA ILE A 148 -3.51 -3.55 9.44
C ILE A 148 -2.23 -3.46 8.58
N PRO A 149 -2.18 -2.68 7.49
CA PRO A 149 -0.93 -2.44 6.77
C PRO A 149 0.20 -1.86 7.61
N VAL A 150 -0.13 -0.94 8.54
CA VAL A 150 0.88 -0.41 9.49
C VAL A 150 1.52 -1.53 10.30
N VAL A 151 0.70 -2.40 10.90
CA VAL A 151 1.21 -3.51 11.73
C VAL A 151 2.03 -4.49 10.90
N CYS A 152 1.51 -4.89 9.73
CA CYS A 152 2.18 -5.85 8.85
C CYS A 152 3.56 -5.36 8.41
N TRP A 153 3.65 -4.15 7.84
CA TRP A 153 4.92 -3.63 7.36
C TRP A 153 5.86 -3.18 8.48
N SER A 154 5.35 -2.73 9.62
CA SER A 154 6.20 -2.44 10.79
C SER A 154 6.82 -3.72 11.35
N LEU A 155 6.06 -4.82 11.39
CA LEU A 155 6.60 -6.13 11.80
C LEU A 155 7.67 -6.61 10.82
N MET A 156 7.44 -6.45 9.52
CA MET A 156 8.42 -6.77 8.49
C MET A 156 9.71 -5.96 8.62
N LEU A 157 9.60 -4.64 8.86
CA LEU A 157 10.75 -3.78 9.13
C LEU A 157 11.50 -4.23 10.39
N LEU A 158 10.78 -4.49 11.47
CA LEU A 158 11.36 -4.92 12.75
C LEU A 158 12.13 -6.24 12.58
N VAL A 159 11.52 -7.24 11.95
CA VAL A 159 12.18 -8.53 11.68
C VAL A 159 13.35 -8.34 10.71
N GLY A 160 13.22 -7.45 9.72
CA GLY A 160 14.30 -7.10 8.80
C GLY A 160 15.51 -6.48 9.50
N ILE A 161 15.29 -5.63 10.50
CA ILE A 161 16.34 -5.00 11.30
C ILE A 161 17.01 -6.02 12.23
N LEU A 162 16.23 -6.89 12.87
CA LEU A 162 16.73 -7.83 13.88
C LEU A 162 17.40 -9.08 13.29
N TYR A 163 16.86 -9.60 12.20
CA TYR A 163 17.24 -10.91 11.62
C TYR A 163 17.73 -10.82 10.18
N GLY A 164 17.79 -9.61 9.60
CA GLY A 164 18.24 -9.35 8.24
C GLY A 164 17.10 -9.12 7.25
N ALA A 165 17.36 -8.25 6.27
CA ALA A 165 16.35 -7.76 5.32
C ALA A 165 15.61 -8.87 4.57
N GLU A 166 16.31 -9.94 4.19
CA GLU A 166 15.70 -11.08 3.48
C GLU A 166 14.70 -11.84 4.36
N VAL A 167 14.99 -11.98 5.67
CA VAL A 167 14.06 -12.61 6.63
C VAL A 167 12.84 -11.72 6.84
N GLY A 168 13.04 -10.41 6.99
CA GLY A 168 11.93 -9.44 7.07
C GLY A 168 11.03 -9.46 5.83
N LEU A 169 11.61 -9.49 4.63
CA LEU A 169 10.87 -9.57 3.37
C LEU A 169 10.19 -10.93 3.17
N SER A 170 10.73 -12.03 3.73
CA SER A 170 10.07 -13.34 3.67
C SER A 170 8.73 -13.37 4.41
N LEU A 171 8.43 -12.40 5.26
CA LEU A 171 7.11 -12.30 5.86
C LEU A 171 6.02 -11.93 4.86
N ASP A 172 6.36 -11.46 3.65
CA ASP A 172 5.43 -11.25 2.53
C ASP A 172 4.58 -12.50 2.24
N PHE A 173 5.13 -13.70 2.46
CA PHE A 173 4.41 -14.97 2.32
C PHE A 173 3.15 -15.06 3.18
N TYR A 174 3.08 -14.29 4.27
CA TYR A 174 2.01 -14.28 5.25
C TYR A 174 1.27 -12.94 5.29
N THR A 175 1.99 -11.83 5.24
CA THR A 175 1.42 -10.49 5.40
C THR A 175 0.63 -10.04 4.18
N ASN A 176 1.00 -10.44 2.96
CA ASN A 176 0.31 -9.96 1.75
C ASN A 176 -1.15 -10.42 1.65
N GLY A 177 -1.48 -11.60 2.18
CA GLY A 177 -2.87 -12.04 2.31
C GLY A 177 -3.68 -11.16 3.28
N LEU A 178 -3.08 -10.77 4.42
CA LEU A 178 -3.72 -9.86 5.38
C LEU A 178 -3.88 -8.45 4.80
N LEU A 179 -2.86 -7.95 4.10
CA LEU A 179 -2.93 -6.67 3.37
C LEU A 179 -4.04 -6.68 2.33
N ALA A 180 -4.19 -7.78 1.59
CA ALA A 180 -5.25 -7.93 0.60
C ALA A 180 -6.64 -7.76 1.23
N LEU A 181 -6.89 -8.47 2.34
CA LEU A 181 -8.16 -8.37 3.08
C LEU A 181 -8.39 -6.98 3.65
N ALA A 182 -7.36 -6.35 4.21
CA ALA A 182 -7.43 -4.99 4.74
C ALA A 182 -7.78 -3.97 3.66
N PHE A 183 -7.20 -4.09 2.47
CA PHE A 183 -7.50 -3.19 1.36
C PHE A 183 -8.89 -3.40 0.76
N VAL A 184 -9.34 -4.65 0.65
CA VAL A 184 -10.73 -4.94 0.27
C VAL A 184 -11.70 -4.37 1.31
N TRP A 185 -11.39 -4.51 2.60
CA TRP A 185 -12.20 -3.94 3.67
C TRP A 185 -12.25 -2.41 3.60
N ALA A 186 -11.10 -1.75 3.45
CA ALA A 186 -11.02 -0.30 3.27
C ALA A 186 -11.86 0.15 2.06
N SER A 187 -11.77 -0.54 0.92
CA SER A 187 -12.57 -0.26 -0.27
C SER A 187 -14.08 -0.37 0.02
N ARG A 188 -14.51 -1.38 0.78
CA ARG A 188 -15.93 -1.54 1.14
C ARG A 188 -16.43 -0.45 2.08
N VAL A 189 -15.68 -0.12 3.12
CA VAL A 189 -16.02 0.98 4.04
C VAL A 189 -16.20 2.28 3.26
N ILE A 190 -15.26 2.55 2.37
CA ILE A 190 -15.26 3.70 1.50
C ILE A 190 -16.52 3.75 0.60
N ARG A 191 -16.92 2.61 0.00
CA ARG A 191 -18.12 2.52 -0.85
C ARG A 191 -19.41 2.71 -0.04
N ALA A 192 -19.46 2.22 1.20
CA ALA A 192 -20.62 2.38 2.08
C ALA A 192 -20.86 3.86 2.46
N ASP A 193 -19.79 4.62 2.66
CA ASP A 193 -19.86 6.08 2.91
C ASP A 193 -20.30 6.90 1.69
N THR A 194 -20.30 6.31 0.49
CA THR A 194 -20.67 6.99 -0.77
C THR A 194 -22.02 6.58 -1.33
N ALA A 195 -22.70 5.60 -0.74
CA ALA A 195 -24.04 5.22 -1.15
C ALA A 195 -25.06 6.29 -0.70
N PRO A 196 -25.95 6.78 -1.60
CA PRO A 196 -27.00 7.71 -1.21
C PRO A 196 -27.96 7.01 -0.25
N GLY A 197 -27.92 7.37 1.04
CA GLY A 197 -28.79 6.82 2.08
C GLY A 197 -28.11 6.40 3.38
N SER A 198 -26.78 6.44 3.52
CA SER A 198 -26.10 6.12 4.79
C SER A 198 -26.08 7.30 5.78
N GLN A 199 -27.25 7.88 6.03
CA GLN A 199 -27.60 8.35 7.36
C GLN A 199 -28.48 7.27 7.98
N VAL A 200 -27.85 6.32 8.67
CA VAL A 200 -28.57 5.50 9.64
C VAL A 200 -27.99 5.86 11.01
N ALA A 201 -28.89 6.50 11.77
CA ALA A 201 -28.94 6.77 13.20
C ALA A 201 -27.75 6.35 14.07
#